data_AF-A0A8T3U9Y0-F1
#
_entry.id   AF-A0A8T3U9Y0-F1
#
_cell.length_a   1.000
_cell.length_b   1.000
_cell.length_c   1.000
_cell.angle_alpha   90.00
_cell.angle_beta   90.00
_cell.angle_gamma   90.00
#
_symmetry.space_group_name_H-M   'P 1'
#
loop_
_entity.id
_entity.type
_entity.pdbx_description
1 polymer ?
#
loop_
_entity_poly.entity_id
_entity_poly.type
_entity_poly.pdbx_seq_one_letter_code
_entity_poly.pdbx_strand_id
1 'polypeptide(L)' 'MQEIQKKENELLETKILFYKDFLNKDELVKYLEIGDNTAGEIMKKYGVKIGRSRKILKSKIRDIYESMDTSKYQE' A
#
# COMPACT_ATOMS: atom_id res chain seq x y z
N MET A 1 -31.60 2.51 17.80
CA MET A 1 -30.28 2.86 18.38
C MET A 1 -29.23 1.77 18.16
N GLN A 2 -29.51 0.48 18.35
CA GLN A 2 -28.53 -0.61 18.17
C GLN A 2 -28.03 -0.85 16.72
N GLU A 3 -28.83 -0.55 15.69
CA GLU A 3 -28.41 -0.74 14.28
C GLU A 3 -27.36 0.27 13.79
N ILE A 4 -27.36 1.50 14.33
CA ILE A 4 -26.43 2.56 13.91
C ILE A 4 -25.01 2.24 14.40
N GLN A 5 -24.87 1.78 15.65
CA GLN A 5 -23.59 1.31 16.21
C GLN A 5 -23.03 0.09 15.47
N LYS A 6 -23.89 -0.84 15.00
CA LYS A 6 -23.44 -1.99 14.19
C LYS A 6 -22.84 -1.57 12.86
N LYS A 7 -23.48 -0.64 12.15
CA LYS A 7 -22.95 -0.10 10.87
C LYS A 7 -21.66 0.69 11.05
N GLU A 8 -21.52 1.47 12.12
CA GLU A 8 -20.26 2.16 12.42
C GLU A 8 -19.12 1.19 12.74
N ASN A 9 -19.39 0.11 13.47
CA ASN A 9 -18.39 -0.92 13.75
C ASN A 9 -17.95 -1.69 12.49
N GLU A 10 -18.88 -2.08 11.61
CA GLU A 10 -18.52 -2.69 10.32
C GLU A 10 -17.68 -1.72 9.46
N LEU A 11 -18.02 -0.43 9.44
CA LEU A 11 -17.24 0.60 8.75
C LEU A 11 -15.83 0.78 9.34
N LEU A 12 -15.70 0.70 10.67
CA LEU A 12 -14.42 0.77 11.36
C LEU A 12 -13.57 -0.46 11.08
N GLU A 13 -14.11 -1.66 11.20
CA GLU A 13 -13.41 -2.91 10.88
C GLU A 13 -12.99 -2.96 9.42
N THR A 14 -13.86 -2.55 8.49
CA THR A 14 -13.54 -2.52 7.05
C THR A 14 -12.41 -1.52 6.77
N LYS A 15 -12.40 -0.35 7.42
CA LYS A 15 -11.29 0.60 7.34
C LYS A 15 -10.00 0.00 7.90
N ILE A 16 -10.05 -0.65 9.06
CA ILE A 16 -8.89 -1.29 9.70
C ILE A 16 -8.31 -2.42 8.82
N LEU A 17 -9.17 -3.25 8.25
CA LEU A 17 -8.79 -4.30 7.29
C LEU A 17 -8.16 -3.69 6.04
N PHE A 18 -8.72 -2.60 5.50
CA PHE A 18 -8.08 -1.83 4.43
C PHE A 18 -6.66 -1.43 4.81
N TYR A 19 -6.44 -0.77 5.95
CA TYR A 19 -5.11 -0.29 6.34
C TYR A 19 -4.06 -1.40 6.52
N LYS A 20 -4.45 -2.65 6.85
CA LYS A 20 -3.51 -3.79 6.95
C LYS A 20 -2.95 -4.23 5.61
N ASP A 21 -3.71 -4.04 4.54
CA ASP A 21 -3.32 -4.44 3.19
C ASP A 21 -2.60 -3.35 2.41
N PHE A 22 -2.57 -2.11 2.92
CA PHE A 22 -1.89 -0.99 2.26
C PHE A 22 -0.56 -0.64 2.93
N LEU A 23 0.51 -0.63 2.14
CA LEU A 23 1.83 -0.13 2.55
C LEU A 23 2.00 1.34 2.23
N ASN A 24 2.62 2.09 3.15
CA ASN A 24 3.24 3.38 2.89
C ASN A 24 4.67 3.21 2.32
N LYS A 25 5.35 4.31 1.98
CA LYS A 25 6.66 4.25 1.28
C LYS A 25 7.71 3.53 2.13
N ASP A 26 7.78 3.87 3.41
CA ASP A 26 8.76 3.31 4.34
C ASP A 26 8.49 1.82 4.61
N GLU A 27 7.22 1.42 4.64
CA GLU A 27 6.84 0.01 4.72
C GLU A 27 7.16 -0.75 3.43
N LEU A 28 7.00 -0.12 2.27
CA LEU A 28 7.34 -0.71 0.97
C LEU A 28 8.84 -0.97 0.84
N VAL A 29 9.68 -0.04 1.31
CA VAL A 29 11.15 -0.20 1.40
C VAL A 29 11.51 -1.46 2.17
N LYS A 30 10.91 -1.65 3.34
CA LYS A 30 11.16 -2.83 4.19
C LYS A 30 10.56 -4.12 3.60
N TYR A 31 9.41 -4.01 2.93
CA TYR A 31 8.71 -5.16 2.38
C TYR A 31 9.39 -5.76 1.15
N LEU A 32 9.98 -4.90 0.31
CA LEU A 32 10.68 -5.32 -0.91
C LEU A 32 12.21 -5.31 -0.78
N GLU A 33 12.75 -4.84 0.35
CA GLU A 33 14.20 -4.66 0.56
C GLU A 33 14.86 -3.80 -0.54
N ILE A 34 14.19 -2.72 -0.94
CA ILE A 34 14.62 -1.79 -2.01
C ILE A 34 15.01 -0.42 -1.46
N GLY A 35 15.79 0.34 -2.23
CA GLY A 35 16.13 1.73 -1.90
C GLY A 35 14.92 2.69 -1.91
N ASP A 36 15.06 3.81 -1.20
CA ASP A 36 14.00 4.82 -1.05
C ASP A 36 13.58 5.46 -2.39
N ASN A 37 14.53 5.59 -3.32
CA ASN A 37 14.26 6.09 -4.67
C ASN A 37 13.31 5.15 -5.42
N THR A 38 13.63 3.85 -5.47
CA THR A 38 12.81 2.82 -6.13
C THR A 38 11.42 2.73 -5.50
N ALA A 39 11.34 2.74 -4.17
CA ALA A 39 10.06 2.75 -3.46
C ALA A 39 9.25 4.02 -3.79
N GLY A 40 9.91 5.18 -3.91
CA GLY A 40 9.31 6.43 -4.33
C GLY A 40 8.73 6.38 -5.75
N GLU A 41 9.43 5.76 -6.70
CA GLU A 41 8.94 5.58 -8.07
C GLU A 41 7.76 4.63 -8.14
N ILE A 42 7.84 3.47 -7.46
CA ILE A 42 6.74 2.51 -7.36
C ILE A 42 5.50 3.19 -6.78
N MET A 43 5.68 3.97 -5.72
CA MET A 43 4.60 4.74 -5.12
C MET A 43 4.02 5.75 -6.10
N LYS A 44 4.83 6.57 -6.78
CA LYS A 44 4.32 7.55 -7.76
C LYS A 44 3.53 6.90 -8.88
N LYS A 45 3.97 5.74 -9.36
CA LYS A 45 3.37 5.06 -10.52
C LYS A 45 2.14 4.22 -10.15
N TYR A 46 2.17 3.49 -9.04
CA TYR A 46 1.16 2.49 -8.71
C TYR A 46 0.44 2.73 -7.38
N GLY A 47 0.95 3.63 -6.53
CA GLY A 47 0.31 3.96 -5.27
C GLY A 47 -0.98 4.74 -5.47
N VAL A 48 -1.99 4.41 -4.68
CA VAL A 48 -3.30 5.07 -4.62
C VAL A 48 -3.25 6.18 -3.57
N LYS A 49 -3.82 7.35 -3.90
CA LYS A 49 -3.91 8.47 -2.96
C LYS A 49 -5.05 8.20 -1.96
N ILE A 50 -4.70 8.03 -0.69
CA ILE A 50 -5.66 7.83 0.42
C ILE A 50 -5.46 8.99 1.39
N GLY A 51 -6.37 9.96 1.34
CA GLY A 51 -6.24 11.21 2.09
C GLY A 51 -5.04 12.04 1.62
N ARG A 52 -4.14 12.37 2.56
CA ARG A 52 -2.89 13.12 2.29
C ARG A 52 -1.71 12.23 1.93
N SER A 53 -1.84 10.92 2.08
CA SER A 53 -0.75 9.97 1.88
C SER A 53 -0.99 9.12 0.64
N ARG A 54 0.10 8.63 0.05
CA ARG A 54 0.02 7.62 -1.01
C ARG A 54 0.33 6.25 -0.43
N LYS A 55 -0.47 5.26 -0.79
CA LYS A 55 -0.40 3.89 -0.28
C LYS A 55 -0.53 2.89 -1.41
N ILE A 56 0.15 1.75 -1.30
CA ILE A 56 0.12 0.67 -2.30
C ILE A 56 -0.47 -0.59 -1.68
N LEU A 57 -1.31 -1.30 -2.43
CA LEU A 57 -1.95 -2.53 -1.95
C LEU A 57 -0.97 -3.69 -2.04
N LYS A 58 -0.75 -4.42 -0.94
CA LYS A 58 0.16 -5.58 -0.84
C LYS A 58 -0.08 -6.61 -1.93
N SER A 59 -1.34 -6.94 -2.20
CA SER A 59 -1.69 -7.94 -3.22
C SER A 59 -1.22 -7.54 -4.63
N LYS A 60 -1.11 -6.24 -4.93
CA LYS A 60 -0.61 -5.75 -6.21
C LYS A 60 0.91 -5.61 -6.27
N ILE A 61 1.60 -5.63 -5.12
CA ILE A 61 3.06 -5.42 -5.08
C ILE A 61 3.77 -6.50 -5.88
N ARG A 62 3.33 -7.76 -5.75
CA ARG A 62 3.93 -8.89 -6.47
C ARG A 62 3.82 -8.71 -7.99
N ASP A 63 2.62 -8.44 -8.49
CA ASP A 63 2.39 -8.20 -9.93
C ASP A 63 3.21 -7.01 -10.45
N ILE A 64 3.29 -5.94 -9.65
CA ILE A 64 4.06 -4.75 -9.98
C ILE A 64 5.55 -5.07 -10.06
N TYR A 65 6.09 -5.79 -9.08
CA TYR A 65 7.50 -6.16 -9.02
C TYR A 65 7.88 -7.10 -10.17
N GLU A 66 7.05 -8.09 -10.47
CA GLU A 66 7.25 -9.01 -11.60
C GLU A 66 7.13 -8.30 -12.97
N SER A 67 6.36 -7.21 -13.06
CA SER A 67 6.24 -6.38 -14.27
C SER A 67 7.32 -5.30 -14.42
N MET A 68 8.09 -5.04 -13.36
CA MET A 68 9.17 -4.08 -13.39
C MET A 68 10.44 -4.76 -13.87
N ASP A 69 11.13 -4.10 -14.82
CA ASP A 69 12.48 -4.47 -15.18
C ASP A 69 13.42 -4.08 -14.02
N THR A 70 13.53 -4.96 -13.03
CA THR A 70 14.32 -4.74 -11.80
C THR A 70 15.82 -4.70 -12.06
N SER A 71 16.25 -5.04 -13.28
CA SER A 71 17.65 -4.93 -13.74
C SER A 71 18.21 -3.50 -13.68
N LYS A 72 17.34 -2.48 -13.66
CA LYS A 72 17.74 -1.06 -13.48
C LYS A 72 17.89 -0.61 -12.03
N TYR A 73 17.48 -1.43 -11.06
CA TYR A 73 17.41 -1.06 -9.64
C TYR A 73 18.23 -1.98 -8.73
N GLN A 74 18.99 -2.92 -9.30
CA GLN A 74 20.12 -3.54 -8.62
C GLN A 74 21.26 -2.52 -8.58
N GLU A 75 21.57 -2.03 -7.38
CA GLU A 75 22.91 -1.47 -7.10
C GLU A 75 23.94 -2.60 -7.00
#